data_AF-A0AAE6MAF4-F1
#
_entry.id   AF-A0AAE6MAF4-F1
#
_cell.length_a   1.000
_cell.length_b   1.000
_cell.length_c   1.000
_cell.angle_alpha   90.00
_cell.angle_beta   90.00
_cell.angle_gamma   90.00
#
_symmetry.space_group_name_H-M   'P 1'
#
loop_
_entity.id
_entity.type
_entity.pdbx_description
1 polymer ?
#
loop_
_entity_poly.entity_id
_entity_poly.type
_entity_poly.pdbx_seq_one_letter_code
_entity_poly.pdbx_strand_id
1 'polypeptide(L)'
;MKHIKTLKEISKISGVGAILIFGLAACGNTEQSSGGSAVQEASQKQGATVFIEKNSDGSYKIADEFPSNETRVFLREPGADGAISERLLSQSELDKLMQEENAKIDAGTSGLTNQNASVSGGGMSLGETILASAAGAIIGSWIGSKLFNSPGYQNQRQGAYKNPSAYNRSVNSFNKAGTAAASPKANAGKSGFFGGNKAATSSSTSTTSGG
;
A
#
# COMPACT_ATOMS: atom_id res chain seq x y z
N MET A 1 -10.09 -54.90 40.14
CA MET A 1 -8.75 -54.29 39.97
C MET A 1 -8.94 -53.03 39.10
N LYS A 2 -9.14 -51.83 39.67
CA LYS A 2 -8.10 -50.82 39.94
C LYS A 2 -6.87 -51.00 39.06
N HIS A 3 -6.68 -50.16 38.05
CA HIS A 3 -5.37 -49.56 37.70
C HIS A 3 -5.56 -48.27 36.89
N ILE A 4 -5.09 -47.19 37.48
CA ILE A 4 -4.95 -45.83 36.98
C ILE A 4 -3.64 -45.76 36.16
N LYS A 5 -3.66 -45.13 34.97
CA LYS A 5 -2.46 -44.55 34.29
C LYS A 5 -2.92 -43.34 33.44
N THR A 6 -2.96 -42.14 34.02
CA THR A 6 -2.01 -41.02 33.77
C THR A 6 -1.96 -40.49 32.32
N LEU A 7 -2.78 -39.47 32.04
CA LEU A 7 -2.65 -38.55 30.90
C LEU A 7 -1.65 -37.43 31.25
N LYS A 8 -0.35 -37.72 31.15
CA LYS A 8 0.70 -36.70 31.02
C LYS A 8 1.29 -36.83 29.62
N GLU A 9 1.63 -35.68 29.04
CA GLU A 9 2.33 -35.46 27.76
C GLU A 9 1.47 -35.45 26.48
N ILE A 10 0.59 -34.45 26.33
CA ILE A 10 0.56 -33.65 25.08
C ILE A 10 0.38 -32.19 25.49
N SER A 11 1.51 -31.54 25.72
CA SER A 11 1.57 -30.09 25.88
C SER A 11 1.71 -29.43 24.51
N LYS A 12 1.03 -28.29 24.33
CA LYS A 12 1.35 -27.20 23.39
C LYS A 12 1.03 -27.49 21.92
N ILE A 13 -0.12 -26.99 21.47
CA ILE A 13 -0.15 -26.02 20.35
C ILE A 13 -1.38 -25.12 20.54
N SER A 14 -1.07 -23.84 20.47
CA SER A 14 -1.86 -22.62 20.54
C SER A 14 -3.29 -22.64 19.97
N GLY A 15 -4.20 -22.03 20.72
CA GLY A 15 -5.09 -20.99 20.19
C GLY A 15 -6.48 -21.43 19.72
N VAL A 16 -7.42 -21.46 20.66
CA VAL A 16 -8.87 -21.43 20.41
C VAL A 16 -9.29 -20.01 20.03
N GLY A 17 -10.16 -19.86 19.03
CA GLY A 17 -10.91 -18.62 18.83
C GLY A 17 -11.61 -18.49 17.48
N ALA A 18 -12.68 -19.26 17.28
CA ALA A 18 -13.62 -19.05 16.17
C ALA A 18 -14.23 -17.64 16.25
N ILE A 19 -14.14 -16.86 15.16
CA ILE A 19 -14.88 -15.58 15.03
C ILE A 19 -15.98 -15.76 13.98
N LEU A 20 -17.15 -15.30 14.39
CA LEU A 20 -18.48 -15.58 13.85
C LEU A 20 -18.74 -14.95 12.48
N ILE A 21 -19.47 -15.71 11.68
CA ILE A 21 -20.10 -15.33 10.41
C ILE A 21 -21.10 -14.20 10.68
N PHE A 22 -20.89 -13.03 10.04
CA PHE A 22 -21.96 -12.09 9.73
C PHE A 22 -22.20 -12.14 8.22
N GLY A 23 -23.33 -12.74 7.85
CA GLY A 23 -23.88 -12.62 6.52
C GLY A 23 -24.70 -11.34 6.42
N LEU A 24 -24.31 -10.45 5.51
CA LEU A 24 -25.27 -9.68 4.73
C LEU A 24 -24.88 -9.89 3.26
N ALA A 25 -25.82 -10.48 2.54
CA ALA A 25 -25.70 -10.81 1.14
C ALA A 25 -25.53 -9.54 0.28
N ALA A 26 -24.31 -9.31 -0.17
CA ALA A 26 -24.01 -8.73 -1.47
C ALA A 26 -23.07 -9.72 -2.16
N CYS A 27 -23.66 -10.52 -3.03
CA CYS A 27 -23.08 -11.67 -3.70
C CYS A 27 -22.03 -11.25 -4.73
N GLY A 28 -20.82 -11.82 -4.66
CA GLY A 28 -19.83 -11.72 -5.73
C GLY A 28 -18.38 -11.95 -5.29
N ASN A 29 -18.03 -13.21 -5.00
CA ASN A 29 -16.69 -13.82 -5.06
C ASN A 29 -15.44 -12.92 -5.00
N THR A 30 -14.61 -13.07 -3.95
CA THR A 30 -13.26 -13.70 -4.01
C THR A 30 -12.46 -13.38 -2.73
N GLU A 31 -12.01 -14.47 -2.11
CA GLU A 31 -10.84 -14.69 -1.25
C GLU A 31 -10.07 -13.55 -0.56
N GLN A 32 -9.81 -13.82 0.72
CA GLN A 32 -8.75 -13.27 1.56
C GLN A 32 -7.38 -13.29 0.87
N SER A 33 -6.84 -12.11 0.52
CA SER A 33 -5.45 -11.94 0.07
C SER A 33 -5.03 -10.47 0.06
N SER A 34 -3.98 -10.16 0.83
CA SER A 34 -2.90 -9.22 0.46
C SER A 34 -3.18 -7.71 0.42
N GLY A 35 -2.30 -6.93 1.06
CA GLY A 35 -2.30 -5.46 1.12
C GLY A 35 -2.02 -4.74 -0.21
N GLY A 36 -2.81 -5.04 -1.25
CA GLY A 36 -2.79 -4.39 -2.57
C GLY A 36 -4.10 -3.65 -2.92
N SER A 37 -5.22 -3.97 -2.27
CA SER A 37 -6.55 -3.48 -2.70
C SER A 37 -6.86 -2.04 -2.32
N ALA A 38 -6.31 -1.54 -1.20
CA ALA A 38 -6.76 -0.28 -0.63
C ALA A 38 -6.22 0.97 -1.37
N VAL A 39 -5.11 0.86 -2.12
CA VAL A 39 -4.68 1.92 -3.06
C VAL A 39 -5.52 1.87 -4.32
N GLN A 40 -5.81 0.67 -4.85
CA GLN A 40 -6.54 0.50 -6.10
C GLN A 40 -7.99 0.99 -6.02
N GLU A 41 -8.58 0.90 -4.83
CA GLU A 41 -9.94 1.36 -4.55
C GLU A 41 -9.99 2.86 -4.18
N ALA A 42 -8.95 3.38 -3.50
CA ALA A 42 -8.81 4.81 -3.22
C ALA A 42 -8.47 5.65 -4.48
N SER A 43 -7.67 5.10 -5.40
CA SER A 43 -7.35 5.71 -6.69
C SER A 43 -8.56 5.89 -7.61
N GLN A 44 -9.67 5.19 -7.39
CA GLN A 44 -10.86 5.31 -8.24
C GLN A 44 -11.67 6.59 -7.97
N LYS A 45 -11.48 7.26 -6.82
CA LYS A 45 -12.25 8.45 -6.45
C LYS A 45 -11.42 9.69 -6.13
N GLN A 46 -10.09 9.56 -6.06
CA GLN A 46 -9.18 10.63 -5.65
C GLN A 46 -8.00 10.69 -6.63
N GLY A 47 -7.61 11.91 -6.99
CA GLY A 47 -6.38 12.19 -7.73
C GLY A 47 -5.13 11.80 -6.94
N ALA A 48 -3.97 11.81 -7.61
CA ALA A 48 -2.68 11.57 -6.97
C ALA A 48 -1.66 12.62 -7.40
N THR A 49 -0.94 13.20 -6.44
CA THR A 49 0.23 14.00 -6.75
C THR A 49 1.47 13.14 -6.55
N VAL A 50 2.27 13.00 -7.60
CA VAL A 50 3.43 12.11 -7.66
C VAL A 50 4.68 12.93 -7.95
N PHE A 51 5.75 12.68 -7.21
CA PHE A 51 7.07 13.22 -7.46
C PHE A 51 7.99 12.10 -7.91
N ILE A 52 8.44 12.17 -9.15
CA ILE A 52 9.35 11.21 -9.76
C ILE A 52 10.71 11.86 -9.87
N GLU A 53 11.75 11.15 -9.45
CA GLU A 53 13.13 11.60 -9.51
C GLU A 53 13.92 10.72 -10.48
N LYS A 54 14.74 11.36 -11.31
CA LYS A 54 15.70 10.70 -12.19
C LYS A 54 17.00 10.43 -11.43
N ASN A 55 17.40 9.17 -11.38
CA ASN A 55 18.68 8.75 -10.80
C ASN A 55 19.85 9.02 -11.75
N SER A 56 21.07 8.95 -11.21
CA SER A 56 22.32 9.03 -11.98
C SER A 56 22.39 8.01 -13.12
N ASP A 57 21.80 6.84 -12.90
CA ASP A 57 21.85 5.70 -13.83
C ASP A 57 20.81 5.84 -14.96
N GLY A 58 20.10 6.97 -15.04
CA GLY A 58 19.05 7.24 -16.03
C GLY A 58 17.70 6.60 -15.71
N SER A 59 17.62 5.79 -14.65
CA SER A 59 16.37 5.21 -14.15
C SER A 59 15.53 6.22 -13.38
N TYR A 60 14.22 5.98 -13.33
CA TYR A 60 13.27 6.83 -12.60
C TYR A 60 12.77 6.12 -11.34
N LYS A 61 12.53 6.88 -10.27
CA LYS A 61 11.96 6.38 -9.00
C LYS A 61 10.96 7.38 -8.44
N ILE A 62 9.93 6.87 -7.76
CA ILE A 62 8.98 7.69 -7.03
C ILE A 62 9.66 8.17 -5.75
N ALA A 63 9.91 9.48 -5.65
CA ALA A 63 10.46 10.10 -4.46
C ALA A 63 9.39 10.19 -3.36
N ASP A 64 8.20 10.68 -3.71
CA ASP A 64 7.06 10.79 -2.82
C ASP A 64 5.74 10.81 -3.62
N GLU A 65 4.67 10.42 -2.94
CA GLU A 65 3.34 10.37 -3.52
C GLU A 65 2.27 10.50 -2.44
N PHE A 66 1.21 11.25 -2.74
CA PHE A 66 0.07 11.42 -1.85
C PHE A 66 -1.25 11.64 -2.60
N PRO A 67 -2.39 11.31 -1.94
CA PRO A 67 -3.72 11.58 -2.48
C PRO A 67 -3.95 13.09 -2.68
N SER A 68 -4.68 13.42 -3.74
CA SER A 68 -4.98 14.78 -4.18
C SER A 68 -6.37 14.84 -4.81
N ASN A 69 -6.87 16.03 -5.11
CA ASN A 69 -8.12 16.20 -5.87
C ASN A 69 -7.90 15.96 -7.37
N GLU A 70 -6.69 16.26 -7.85
CA GLU A 70 -6.29 16.12 -9.26
C GLU A 70 -5.03 15.29 -9.36
N THR A 71 -4.86 14.62 -10.50
CA THR A 71 -3.65 13.86 -10.79
C THR A 71 -2.58 14.75 -11.38
N ARG A 72 -1.44 14.85 -10.71
CA ARG A 72 -0.31 15.70 -11.12
C ARG A 72 0.99 14.93 -10.96
N VAL A 73 1.81 14.92 -12.00
CA VAL A 73 3.10 14.20 -11.99
C VAL A 73 4.23 15.21 -12.16
N PHE A 74 5.04 15.36 -11.12
CA PHE A 74 6.21 16.20 -11.10
C PHE A 74 7.45 15.37 -11.39
N LEU A 75 8.24 15.79 -12.37
CA LEU A 75 9.53 15.21 -12.69
C LEU A 75 10.64 16.07 -12.11
N ARG A 76 11.49 15.44 -11.29
CA ARG A 76 12.70 15.99 -10.68
C ARG A 76 13.90 15.44 -11.43
N GLU A 77 14.62 16.31 -12.12
CA GLU A 77 15.84 15.95 -12.85
C GLU A 77 17.04 16.67 -12.23
N PRO A 78 18.18 15.98 -12.05
CA PRO A 78 19.42 16.65 -11.67
C PRO A 78 19.90 17.52 -12.83
N GLY A 79 20.03 18.83 -12.58
CA GLY A 79 20.63 19.77 -13.51
C GLY A 79 22.16 19.63 -13.56
N ALA A 80 22.78 20.25 -14.58
CA ALA A 80 24.24 20.25 -14.75
C ALA A 80 24.98 20.83 -13.53
N ASP A 81 24.32 21.72 -12.79
CA ASP A 81 24.88 22.44 -11.65
C ASP A 81 24.67 21.70 -10.30
N GLY A 82 24.14 20.48 -10.34
CA GLY A 82 23.76 19.70 -9.15
C GLY A 82 22.44 20.15 -8.49
N ALA A 83 21.80 21.20 -8.99
CA ALA A 83 20.47 21.62 -8.56
C ALA A 83 19.38 20.72 -9.14
N ILE A 84 18.38 20.35 -8.33
CA ILE A 84 17.23 19.57 -8.80
C ILE A 84 16.22 20.51 -9.47
N SER A 85 15.96 20.30 -10.75
CA SER A 85 14.89 20.98 -11.48
C SER A 85 13.59 20.18 -11.35
N GLU A 86 12.52 20.81 -10.89
CA GLU A 86 11.18 20.19 -10.81
C GLU A 86 10.26 20.77 -11.90
N ARG A 87 9.67 19.90 -12.73
CA ARG A 87 8.70 20.29 -13.76
C ARG A 87 7.44 19.44 -13.70
N LEU A 88 6.29 20.07 -13.93
CA LEU A 88 5.02 19.38 -14.10
C LEU A 88 4.96 18.77 -15.51
N LEU A 89 4.66 17.47 -15.60
CA LEU A 89 4.40 16.80 -16.89
C LEU A 89 3.04 17.23 -17.41
N SER A 90 2.99 17.60 -18.69
CA SER A 90 1.74 17.90 -19.39
C SER A 90 0.95 16.62 -19.69
N GLN A 91 -0.37 16.76 -19.87
CA GLN A 91 -1.23 15.63 -20.24
C GLN A 91 -0.73 14.94 -21.54
N SER A 92 -0.30 15.73 -22.52
CA SER A 92 0.21 15.20 -23.79
C SER A 92 1.50 14.37 -23.64
N GLU A 93 2.37 14.72 -22.70
CA GLU A 93 3.57 13.94 -22.40
C GLU A 93 3.20 12.65 -21.67
N LEU A 94 2.28 12.74 -20.71
CA LEU A 94 1.77 11.56 -20.00
C LEU A 94 1.14 10.57 -20.98
N ASP A 95 0.27 11.03 -21.88
CA ASP A 95 -0.41 10.16 -22.86
C ASP A 95 0.59 9.47 -23.80
N LYS A 96 1.61 10.20 -24.27
CA LYS A 96 2.69 9.60 -25.09
C LYS A 96 3.44 8.51 -24.33
N LEU A 97 3.84 8.79 -23.08
CA LEU A 97 4.51 7.81 -22.23
C LEU A 97 3.62 6.59 -21.97
N MET A 98 2.32 6.78 -21.77
CA MET A 98 1.39 5.67 -21.56
C MET A 98 1.19 4.83 -22.83
N GLN A 99 1.14 5.44 -24.01
CA GLN A 99 1.04 4.72 -25.28
C GLN A 99 2.29 3.86 -25.53
N GLU A 100 3.48 4.44 -25.30
CA GLU A 100 4.76 3.72 -25.41
C GLU A 100 4.82 2.52 -24.44
N GLU A 101 4.40 2.72 -23.19
CA GLU A 101 4.37 1.64 -22.21
C GLU A 101 3.29 0.60 -22.50
N ASN A 102 2.12 0.99 -22.99
CA ASN A 102 1.10 0.02 -23.38
C ASN A 102 1.59 -0.90 -24.49
N ALA A 103 2.30 -0.36 -25.50
CA ALA A 103 2.88 -1.19 -26.55
C ALA A 103 3.87 -2.23 -25.99
N LYS A 104 4.68 -1.86 -24.98
CA LYS A 104 5.58 -2.80 -24.29
C LYS A 104 4.84 -3.83 -23.45
N ILE A 105 3.74 -3.43 -22.81
CA ILE A 105 2.89 -4.33 -22.01
C ILE A 105 2.20 -5.34 -22.92
N ASP A 106 1.63 -4.88 -24.05
CA ASP A 106 1.01 -5.75 -25.06
C ASP A 106 2.03 -6.67 -25.72
N ALA A 107 3.28 -6.22 -25.90
CA ALA A 107 4.39 -7.05 -26.36
C ALA A 107 4.97 -8.00 -25.28
N GLY A 108 4.55 -7.87 -24.02
CA GLY A 108 5.07 -8.67 -22.90
C GLY A 108 6.52 -8.33 -22.49
N THR A 109 7.05 -7.21 -22.98
CA THR A 109 8.43 -6.75 -22.73
C THR A 109 8.52 -5.69 -21.64
N SER A 110 7.39 -5.23 -21.09
CA SER A 110 7.38 -4.22 -20.03
C SER A 110 8.06 -4.72 -18.76
N GLY A 111 8.88 -3.85 -18.18
CA GLY A 111 9.54 -4.08 -16.90
C GLY A 111 8.57 -4.14 -15.72
N LEU A 112 7.27 -3.85 -15.91
CA LEU A 112 6.22 -3.90 -14.89
C LEU A 112 5.39 -5.19 -14.86
N THR A 113 5.39 -5.97 -15.93
CA THR A 113 4.62 -7.23 -16.01
C THR A 113 5.54 -8.45 -16.08
N ASN A 114 6.78 -8.25 -16.51
CA ASN A 114 7.74 -9.34 -16.65
C ASN A 114 8.44 -9.63 -15.31
N GLN A 115 8.26 -10.82 -14.75
CA GLN A 115 8.93 -11.23 -13.50
C GLN A 115 10.46 -11.29 -13.61
N ASN A 116 10.99 -11.36 -14.83
CA ASN A 116 12.41 -11.34 -15.14
C ASN A 116 12.96 -9.92 -15.37
N ALA A 117 12.12 -8.88 -15.23
CA ALA A 117 12.53 -7.49 -15.36
C ALA A 117 13.63 -7.10 -14.37
N SER A 118 13.66 -7.73 -13.19
CA SER A 118 14.74 -7.59 -12.19
C SER A 118 16.13 -7.97 -12.74
N VAL A 119 16.21 -8.72 -13.84
CA VAL A 119 17.44 -9.19 -14.47
C VAL A 119 17.83 -8.32 -15.68
N SER A 120 16.87 -7.59 -16.27
CA SER A 120 17.17 -6.58 -17.30
C SER A 120 17.65 -5.31 -16.63
N GLY A 121 18.96 -5.24 -16.35
CA GLY A 121 19.64 -4.22 -15.51
C GLY A 121 19.55 -2.74 -15.92
N GLY A 122 18.55 -2.34 -16.71
CA GLY A 122 18.17 -0.94 -16.90
C GLY A 122 16.99 -0.64 -15.98
N GLY A 123 17.18 0.21 -14.98
CA GLY A 123 16.10 0.55 -14.03
C GLY A 123 14.85 1.14 -14.71
N MET A 124 13.82 1.35 -13.90
CA MET A 124 12.46 1.65 -14.37
C MET A 124 12.38 2.89 -15.28
N SER A 125 11.60 2.78 -16.37
CA SER A 125 11.31 3.90 -17.27
C SER A 125 10.42 4.96 -16.59
N LEU A 126 10.35 6.18 -17.13
CA LEU A 126 9.44 7.21 -16.61
C LEU A 126 7.98 6.74 -16.68
N GLY A 127 7.56 6.15 -17.80
CA GLY A 127 6.21 5.62 -17.97
C GLY A 127 5.93 4.45 -17.02
N GLU A 128 6.90 3.56 -16.82
CA GLU A 128 6.77 2.46 -15.87
C GLU A 128 6.65 2.97 -14.43
N THR A 129 7.42 4.00 -14.09
CA THR A 129 7.39 4.63 -12.76
C THR A 129 6.05 5.32 -12.51
N ILE A 130 5.49 5.99 -13.53
CA ILE A 130 4.15 6.57 -13.46
C ILE A 130 3.11 5.47 -13.30
N LEU A 131 3.18 4.39 -14.07
CA LEU A 131 2.23 3.27 -14.00
C LEU A 131 2.28 2.52 -12.66
N ALA A 132 3.47 2.39 -12.06
CA ALA A 132 3.64 1.85 -10.71
C ALA A 132 3.10 2.78 -9.61
N SER A 133 3.04 4.09 -9.85
CA SER A 133 2.44 5.03 -8.92
C SER A 133 0.91 4.90 -8.87
N ALA A 134 0.28 5.46 -7.85
CA ALA A 134 -1.17 5.62 -7.80
C ALA A 134 -1.72 6.49 -8.95
N ALA A 135 -0.94 7.43 -9.50
CA ALA A 135 -1.34 8.13 -10.73
C ALA A 135 -1.47 7.18 -11.92
N GLY A 136 -0.70 6.09 -11.94
CA GLY A 136 -0.79 5.03 -12.93
C GLY A 136 -2.15 4.35 -12.98
N ALA A 137 -2.81 4.20 -11.82
CA ALA A 137 -4.18 3.66 -11.75
C ALA A 137 -5.22 4.60 -12.35
N ILE A 138 -4.95 5.91 -12.36
CA ILE A 138 -5.87 6.93 -12.87
C ILE A 138 -5.61 7.17 -14.36
N ILE A 139 -4.37 7.53 -14.70
CA ILE A 139 -3.93 7.85 -16.07
C ILE A 139 -3.97 6.58 -16.94
N GLY A 140 -3.42 5.50 -16.41
CA GLY A 140 -3.37 4.20 -17.08
C GLY A 140 -4.56 3.32 -16.75
N SER A 141 -5.73 3.85 -16.35
CA SER A 141 -6.92 3.06 -16.03
C SER A 141 -7.29 2.02 -17.10
N TRP A 142 -7.07 2.37 -18.38
CA TRP A 142 -7.26 1.49 -19.53
C TRP A 142 -6.18 0.39 -19.67
N ILE A 143 -4.95 0.65 -19.19
CA ILE A 143 -3.82 -0.31 -19.12
C ILE A 143 -3.93 -1.18 -17.86
N GLY A 144 -4.49 -0.61 -16.80
CA GLY A 144 -4.45 -1.11 -15.43
C GLY A 144 -5.05 -2.50 -15.25
N SER A 145 -6.11 -2.84 -16.00
CA SER A 145 -6.70 -4.19 -15.91
C SER A 145 -5.73 -5.30 -16.28
N LYS A 146 -4.82 -5.06 -17.24
CA LYS A 146 -3.79 -6.01 -17.65
C LYS A 146 -2.59 -5.99 -16.69
N LEU A 147 -2.21 -4.80 -16.26
CA LEU A 147 -1.03 -4.57 -15.43
C LEU A 147 -1.23 -5.04 -13.99
N PHE A 148 -2.32 -4.61 -13.36
CA PHE A 148 -2.57 -4.78 -11.93
C PHE A 148 -2.97 -6.21 -11.56
N ASN A 149 -3.51 -6.96 -12.52
CA ASN A 149 -3.79 -8.39 -12.36
C ASN A 149 -2.55 -9.27 -12.59
N SER A 150 -1.40 -8.69 -12.97
CA SER A 150 -0.17 -9.46 -13.17
C SER A 150 0.52 -9.74 -11.81
N PRO A 151 0.99 -10.97 -11.54
CA PRO A 151 1.64 -11.31 -10.28
C PRO A 151 2.94 -10.55 -10.01
N GLY A 152 3.65 -10.11 -11.07
CA GLY A 152 4.88 -9.34 -10.94
C GLY A 152 4.64 -7.92 -10.42
N TYR A 153 3.55 -7.29 -10.87
CA TYR A 153 3.34 -5.85 -10.72
C TYR A 153 3.48 -5.35 -9.28
N GLN A 154 2.93 -6.08 -8.29
CA GLN A 154 3.02 -5.69 -6.88
C GLN A 154 4.47 -5.58 -6.39
N ASN A 155 5.36 -6.47 -6.86
CA ASN A 155 6.77 -6.46 -6.50
C ASN A 155 7.51 -5.31 -7.20
N GLN A 156 7.25 -5.09 -8.49
CA GLN A 156 7.81 -3.95 -9.23
C GLN A 156 7.34 -2.62 -8.64
N ARG A 157 6.10 -2.56 -8.16
CA ARG A 157 5.53 -1.36 -7.55
C ARG A 157 6.28 -0.94 -6.30
N GLN A 158 6.62 -1.88 -5.41
CA GLN A 158 7.43 -1.59 -4.23
C GLN A 158 8.83 -1.12 -4.64
N GLY A 159 9.41 -1.74 -5.67
CA GLY A 159 10.71 -1.37 -6.23
C GLY A 159 10.71 -0.02 -6.94
N ALA A 160 9.57 0.53 -7.35
CA ALA A 160 9.47 1.81 -8.05
C ALA A 160 9.76 3.01 -7.14
N TYR A 161 9.64 2.87 -5.82
CA TYR A 161 9.88 3.95 -4.87
C TYR A 161 11.37 4.07 -4.54
N LYS A 162 11.83 5.30 -4.33
CA LYS A 162 13.22 5.61 -3.96
C LYS A 162 13.59 5.01 -2.59
N ASN A 163 12.63 4.92 -1.69
CA ASN A 163 12.81 4.30 -0.38
C ASN A 163 11.54 3.57 0.09
N PRO A 164 11.68 2.53 0.95
CA PRO A 164 10.53 1.78 1.48
C PRO A 164 9.57 2.65 2.30
N SER A 165 10.09 3.70 2.96
CA SER A 165 9.26 4.60 3.77
C SER A 165 8.28 5.41 2.92
N ALA A 166 8.67 5.89 1.75
CA ALA A 166 7.82 6.62 0.81
C ALA A 166 6.69 5.73 0.30
N TYR A 167 6.99 4.46 -0.02
CA TYR A 167 5.96 3.47 -0.36
C TYR A 167 4.94 3.31 0.78
N ASN A 168 5.40 3.06 2.00
CA ASN A 168 4.52 2.91 3.17
C ASN A 168 3.71 4.18 3.45
N ARG A 169 4.32 5.37 3.32
CA ARG A 169 3.62 6.66 3.46
C ARG A 169 2.54 6.82 2.41
N SER A 170 2.82 6.48 1.15
CA SER A 170 1.86 6.51 0.05
C SER A 170 0.68 5.59 0.37
N VAL A 171 0.93 4.30 0.58
CA VAL A 171 -0.12 3.31 0.90
C VAL A 171 -0.97 3.75 2.08
N ASN A 172 -0.35 4.18 3.19
CA ASN A 172 -1.08 4.63 4.37
C ASN A 172 -1.93 5.88 4.11
N SER A 173 -1.44 6.82 3.29
CA SER A 173 -2.15 8.05 2.95
C SER A 173 -3.36 7.78 2.07
N PHE A 174 -3.23 6.92 1.07
CA PHE A 174 -4.36 6.49 0.23
C PHE A 174 -5.39 5.68 1.02
N ASN A 175 -4.96 4.79 1.92
CA ASN A 175 -5.88 4.06 2.81
C ASN A 175 -6.67 5.02 3.69
N LYS A 176 -6.00 6.02 4.29
CA LYS A 176 -6.67 7.06 5.09
C LYS A 176 -7.64 7.89 4.26
N ALA A 177 -7.25 8.30 3.05
CA ALA A 177 -8.09 9.12 2.18
C ALA A 177 -9.34 8.35 1.70
N GLY A 178 -9.23 7.04 1.46
CA GLY A 178 -10.38 6.16 1.21
C GLY A 178 -11.31 6.03 2.43
N THR A 179 -10.76 5.88 3.64
CA THR A 179 -11.56 5.81 4.88
C THR A 179 -12.23 7.14 5.28
N ALA A 180 -11.63 8.27 4.91
CA ALA A 180 -12.21 9.60 5.12
C ALA A 180 -13.45 9.82 4.23
N ALA A 181 -13.48 9.23 3.03
CA ALA A 181 -14.66 9.23 2.16
C ALA A 181 -15.77 8.26 2.64
N ALA A 182 -15.43 7.30 3.51
CA ALA A 182 -16.36 6.29 4.04
C ALA A 182 -16.87 6.57 5.47
N SER A 183 -16.45 7.66 6.12
CA SER A 183 -16.83 7.96 7.50
C SER A 183 -17.85 9.10 7.59
N PRO A 184 -19.16 8.82 7.80
CA PRO A 184 -20.05 9.82 8.35
C PRO A 184 -19.68 10.00 9.83
N LYS A 185 -19.22 11.21 10.20
CA LYS A 185 -19.23 11.78 11.56
C LYS A 185 -19.37 10.75 12.71
N ALA A 186 -18.26 10.18 13.18
CA ALA A 186 -18.24 9.49 14.47
C ALA A 186 -17.10 10.07 15.32
N ASN A 187 -17.54 10.75 16.39
CA ASN A 187 -16.79 11.41 17.45
C ASN A 187 -15.26 11.23 17.50
N ALA A 188 -14.57 12.36 17.44
CA ALA A 188 -13.22 12.54 17.98
C ALA A 188 -13.17 12.03 19.43
N GLY A 189 -12.56 10.86 19.62
CA GLY A 189 -12.45 10.23 20.93
C GLY A 189 -11.16 9.41 21.04
N LYS A 190 -10.11 10.07 21.54
CA LYS A 190 -8.91 9.48 22.18
C LYS A 190 -7.98 8.61 21.31
N SER A 191 -6.87 9.21 20.89
CA SER A 191 -5.57 8.52 20.88
C SER A 191 -4.44 9.50 21.19
N GLY A 192 -4.33 9.88 22.46
CA GLY A 192 -3.18 10.60 22.99
C GLY A 192 -2.26 9.62 23.71
N PHE A 193 -1.14 9.29 23.09
CA PHE A 193 -0.04 8.51 23.68
C PHE A 193 0.84 9.47 24.50
N PHE A 194 0.33 9.92 25.64
CA PHE A 194 1.09 10.55 26.72
C PHE A 194 0.44 9.99 28.00
N GLY A 195 1.06 9.07 28.74
CA GLY A 195 2.24 9.35 29.54
C GLY A 195 1.79 9.58 31.00
N GLY A 196 1.92 8.54 31.82
CA GLY A 196 2.09 8.62 33.30
C GLY A 196 0.93 9.16 34.14
N ASN A 197 0.24 8.30 34.89
CA ASN A 197 0.58 7.99 36.29
C ASN A 197 -0.55 7.22 36.98
N LYS A 198 -0.12 6.23 37.76
CA LYS A 198 -0.96 5.43 38.66
C LYS A 198 -1.53 6.34 39.75
N ALA A 199 -2.85 6.33 39.92
CA ALA A 199 -3.47 6.70 41.19
C ALA A 199 -4.23 5.47 41.70
N ALA A 200 -3.77 5.00 42.85
CA ALA A 200 -4.29 3.83 43.55
C ALA A 200 -5.76 4.04 43.94
N THR A 201 -6.58 2.99 43.80
CA THR A 201 -7.77 2.83 44.62
C THR A 201 -7.72 1.43 45.20
N SER A 202 -7.31 1.40 46.46
CA SER A 202 -7.37 0.26 47.37
C SER A 202 -8.82 -0.14 47.61
N SER A 203 -9.19 -1.35 47.21
CA SER A 203 -10.36 -2.05 47.75
C SER A 203 -9.90 -3.35 48.39
N SER A 204 -9.53 -3.27 49.66
CA SER A 204 -9.26 -4.42 50.52
C SER A 204 -10.57 -5.14 50.83
N THR A 205 -10.71 -6.35 50.30
CA THR A 205 -11.69 -7.35 50.75
C THR A 205 -11.00 -8.21 51.80
N SER A 206 -11.52 -8.24 53.03
CA SER A 206 -11.08 -9.20 54.06
C SER A 206 -12.29 -9.85 54.68
N THR A 207 -12.46 -11.14 54.42
CA THR A 207 -13.47 -12.01 55.02
C THR A 207 -12.84 -12.92 56.07
N THR A 208 -13.59 -13.06 57.17
CA THR A 208 -13.74 -14.20 58.11
C THR A 208 -12.75 -14.43 59.27
N SER A 209 -13.30 -14.26 60.49
CA SER A 209 -13.33 -15.17 61.66
C SER A 209 -12.06 -15.86 62.18
N GLY A 210 -11.84 -15.74 63.50
CA GLY A 210 -11.23 -16.80 64.31
C GLY A 210 -10.68 -16.32 65.66
N GLY A 211 -11.10 -16.98 66.74
CA GLY A 211 -10.35 -17.11 68.00
C GLY A 211 -10.74 -16.18 69.13
#